data_AF-A0A1A6B8X7-F1
#
_entry.id   AF-A0A1A6B8X7-F1
#
_cell.length_a   1.000
_cell.length_b   1.000
_cell.length_c   1.000
_cell.angle_alpha   90.00
_cell.angle_beta   90.00
_cell.angle_gamma   90.00
#
_symmetry.space_group_name_H-M   'P 1'
#
loop_
_entity.id
_entity.type
_entity.pdbx_description
1 polymer ?
#
loop_
_entity_poly.entity_id
_entity_poly.type
_entity_poly.pdbx_seq_one_letter_code
_entity_poly.pdbx_strand_id
1 'polypeptide(L)'
;MASAMNDVTRELGAALGIALLGSLFSAGYRNALKLPATVPQEAAGTIRQSPAAGMHVAADPHLGTLGPSVNDAVRDAFVIGLSHAFIGGAAITGLTLIMLVLFPIPRRGRHRKARRLPAPPNPSWWLPLLRGQLTKVPSTSAARQ
;
A
#
# COMPACT_ATOMS: atom_id res chain seq x y z
N MET A 1 7.63 14.89 -16.93
CA MET A 1 8.92 14.19 -16.70
C MET A 1 9.05 13.69 -15.26
N ALA A 2 9.08 14.56 -14.24
CA ALA A 2 9.24 14.12 -12.84
C ALA A 2 8.15 13.16 -12.32
N SER A 3 6.89 13.33 -12.72
CA SER A 3 5.78 12.44 -12.30
C SER A 3 5.83 11.07 -12.98
N ALA A 4 6.14 11.01 -14.28
CA ALA A 4 6.27 9.75 -15.02
C ALA A 4 7.38 8.86 -14.45
N MET A 5 8.54 9.45 -14.11
CA MET A 5 9.65 8.74 -13.47
C MET A 5 9.27 8.21 -12.08
N ASN A 6 8.50 9.00 -11.30
CA ASN A 6 8.05 8.60 -9.98
C ASN A 6 7.02 7.46 -10.03
N ASP A 7 6.16 7.44 -11.05
CA ASP A 7 5.19 6.36 -11.24
C ASP A 7 5.89 5.05 -11.61
N VAL A 8 6.78 5.08 -12.60
CA VAL A 8 7.63 3.94 -12.98
C VAL A 8 8.42 3.41 -11.79
N THR A 9 9.00 4.30 -10.97
CA THR A 9 9.73 3.91 -9.76
C THR A 9 8.79 3.21 -8.74
N ARG A 10 7.56 3.68 -8.58
CA ARG A 10 6.57 3.07 -7.68
C ARG A 10 6.10 1.71 -8.20
N GLU A 11 5.86 1.59 -9.50
CA GLU A 11 5.46 0.34 -10.15
C GLU A 11 6.57 -0.71 -10.08
N LEU A 12 7.81 -0.34 -10.43
CA LEU A 12 8.98 -1.21 -10.30
C LEU A 12 9.20 -1.64 -8.85
N GLY A 13 9.14 -0.70 -7.91
CA GLY A 13 9.28 -0.99 -6.49
C GLY A 13 8.22 -1.98 -5.99
N ALA A 14 6.96 -1.81 -6.41
CA ALA A 14 5.88 -2.72 -6.07
C ALA A 14 6.10 -4.12 -6.66
N ALA A 15 6.47 -4.22 -7.94
CA ALA A 15 6.73 -5.49 -8.61
C ALA A 15 7.90 -6.26 -7.96
N LEU A 16 9.01 -5.56 -7.68
CA LEU A 16 10.17 -6.14 -6.98
C LEU A 16 9.81 -6.58 -5.55
N GLY A 17 9.04 -5.77 -4.83
CA GLY A 17 8.56 -6.12 -3.49
C GLY A 17 7.73 -7.39 -3.49
N ILE A 18 6.74 -7.50 -4.39
CA ILE A 18 5.90 -8.70 -4.54
C ILE A 18 6.77 -9.92 -4.89
N ALA A 19 7.72 -9.78 -5.82
CA ALA A 19 8.59 -10.88 -6.23
C ALA A 19 9.49 -11.37 -5.09
N LEU A 20 10.11 -10.46 -4.34
CA LEU A 20 10.98 -10.81 -3.21
C LEU A 20 10.20 -11.46 -2.08
N LEU A 21 9.07 -10.88 -1.68
CA LEU A 21 8.23 -11.44 -0.61
C LEU A 21 7.65 -12.80 -1.02
N GLY A 22 7.18 -12.95 -2.26
CA GLY A 22 6.70 -14.22 -2.80
C GLY A 22 7.80 -15.28 -2.85
N SER A 23 9.03 -14.90 -3.20
CA SER A 23 10.19 -15.81 -3.20
C SER A 23 10.52 -16.28 -1.79
N LEU A 24 10.54 -15.37 -0.81
CA LEU A 24 10.83 -15.68 0.58
C LEU A 24 9.74 -16.56 1.21
N PHE A 25 8.48 -16.26 0.89
CA PHE A 25 7.33 -17.10 1.24
C PHE A 25 7.48 -18.51 0.68
N SER A 26 7.73 -18.64 -0.63
CA SER A 26 7.81 -19.92 -1.33
C SER A 26 8.98 -20.78 -0.81
N ALA A 27 10.14 -20.17 -0.60
CA ALA A 27 11.29 -20.84 0.00
C ALA A 27 10.99 -21.29 1.45
N GLY A 28 10.40 -20.41 2.25
CA GLY A 28 10.01 -20.73 3.63
C GLY A 28 9.00 -21.86 3.71
N TYR A 29 7.97 -21.84 2.88
CA TYR A 29 6.97 -22.91 2.77
C TYR A 29 7.64 -24.25 2.43
N ARG A 30 8.43 -24.31 1.35
CA ARG A 30 9.08 -25.55 0.89
C ARG A 30 10.02 -26.15 1.92
N ASN A 31 10.76 -25.30 2.65
CA ASN A 31 11.69 -25.73 3.69
C ASN A 31 10.98 -26.20 4.97
N ALA A 32 9.86 -25.58 5.31
CA ALA A 32 9.08 -25.91 6.51
C ALA A 32 8.16 -27.12 6.31
N LEU A 33 7.83 -27.45 5.07
CA LEU A 33 6.90 -28.53 4.74
C LEU A 33 7.49 -29.91 5.09
N LYS A 34 6.91 -30.52 6.14
CA LYS A 34 7.25 -31.86 6.64
C LYS A 34 6.06 -32.78 6.46
N LEU A 35 6.11 -33.60 5.41
CA LEU A 35 5.06 -34.57 5.10
C LEU A 35 5.36 -35.94 5.75
N PRO A 36 4.32 -36.71 6.12
CA PRO A 36 4.49 -38.11 6.51
C PRO A 36 5.18 -38.92 5.41
N ALA A 37 6.08 -39.83 5.78
CA ALA A 37 6.81 -40.67 4.82
C ALA A 37 5.92 -41.60 3.99
N THR A 38 4.70 -41.85 4.46
CA THR A 38 3.67 -42.66 3.79
C THR A 38 2.92 -41.92 2.69
N VAL A 39 3.12 -40.60 2.53
CA VAL A 39 2.49 -39.83 1.44
C VAL A 39 3.11 -40.25 0.10
N PRO A 40 2.31 -40.62 -0.91
CA PRO A 40 2.81 -40.95 -2.25
C PRO A 40 3.67 -39.83 -2.84
N GLN A 41 4.75 -40.19 -3.54
CA GLN A 41 5.72 -39.21 -4.05
C GLN A 41 5.10 -38.20 -5.03
N GLU A 42 4.13 -38.64 -5.84
CA GLU A 42 3.38 -37.78 -6.77
C GLU A 42 2.57 -36.72 -6.00
N ALA A 43 1.82 -37.14 -4.97
CA ALA A 43 1.10 -36.24 -4.08
C ALA A 43 2.06 -35.27 -3.37
N ALA A 44 3.18 -35.77 -2.84
CA ALA A 44 4.21 -34.95 -2.20
C ALA A 44 4.81 -33.91 -3.16
N GLY A 45 4.99 -34.26 -4.44
CA GLY A 45 5.42 -33.34 -5.49
C GLY A 45 4.42 -32.20 -5.66
N THR A 46 3.13 -32.52 -5.82
CA THR A 46 2.04 -31.55 -5.95
C THR A 46 1.91 -30.65 -4.73
N ILE A 47 1.99 -31.20 -3.52
CA ILE A 47 1.91 -30.43 -2.26
C ILE A 47 3.06 -29.40 -2.17
N ARG A 48 4.27 -29.73 -2.66
CA ARG A 48 5.43 -28.81 -2.65
C ARG A 48 5.30 -27.66 -3.64
N GLN A 49 4.47 -27.78 -4.68
CA GLN A 49 4.31 -26.74 -5.70
C GLN A 49 3.67 -25.48 -5.11
N SER A 50 2.63 -25.65 -4.31
CA SER A 50 1.98 -24.54 -3.60
C SER A 50 1.15 -25.02 -2.41
N PRO A 51 0.92 -24.16 -1.40
CA PRO A 51 -0.01 -24.45 -0.31
C PRO A 51 -1.43 -24.74 -0.79
N ALA A 52 -1.90 -24.03 -1.82
CA ALA A 52 -3.24 -24.24 -2.38
C ALA A 52 -3.40 -25.66 -2.96
N ALA A 53 -2.41 -26.11 -3.73
CA ALA A 53 -2.35 -27.48 -4.23
C ALA A 53 -2.26 -28.49 -3.06
N GLY A 54 -1.47 -28.16 -2.03
CA GLY A 54 -1.37 -28.97 -0.81
C GLY A 54 -2.70 -29.17 -0.09
N MET A 55 -3.46 -28.11 0.10
CA MET A 55 -4.80 -28.15 0.69
C MET A 55 -5.78 -28.96 -0.18
N HIS A 56 -5.68 -28.83 -1.50
CA HIS A 56 -6.51 -29.59 -2.43
C HIS A 56 -6.22 -31.10 -2.34
N VAL A 57 -4.94 -31.49 -2.34
CA VAL A 57 -4.51 -32.88 -2.15
C VAL A 57 -4.94 -33.40 -0.78
N ALA A 58 -4.82 -32.59 0.28
CA ALA A 58 -5.25 -32.97 1.63
C ALA A 58 -6.76 -33.26 1.74
N ALA A 59 -7.56 -32.59 0.92
CA ALA A 59 -9.01 -32.78 0.86
C ALA A 59 -9.44 -33.93 -0.07
N ASP A 60 -8.51 -34.53 -0.83
CA ASP A 60 -8.80 -35.63 -1.74
C ASP A 60 -9.18 -36.91 -0.95
N PRO A 61 -10.37 -37.48 -1.16
CA PRO A 61 -10.78 -38.73 -0.51
C PRO A 61 -9.81 -39.90 -0.75
N HIS A 62 -9.07 -39.91 -1.86
CA HIS A 62 -8.09 -40.95 -2.17
C HIS A 62 -6.88 -40.95 -1.23
N LEU A 63 -6.60 -39.81 -0.59
CA LEU A 63 -5.53 -39.69 0.40
C LEU A 63 -5.93 -40.31 1.76
N GLY A 64 -7.24 -40.53 1.97
CA GLY A 64 -7.79 -41.26 3.11
C GLY A 64 -7.36 -40.66 4.47
N THR A 65 -6.84 -41.51 5.35
CA THR A 65 -6.47 -41.14 6.73
C THR A 65 -5.28 -40.17 6.80
N LEU A 66 -4.52 -40.00 5.71
CA LEU A 66 -3.39 -39.06 5.67
C LEU A 66 -3.85 -37.61 5.48
N GLY A 67 -5.06 -37.38 4.96
CA GLY A 67 -5.60 -36.04 4.65
C GLY A 67 -5.42 -35.01 5.77
N PRO A 68 -5.89 -35.28 7.02
CA PRO A 68 -5.73 -34.36 8.14
C PRO A 68 -4.26 -34.02 8.44
N SER A 69 -3.37 -35.03 8.45
CA SER A 69 -1.94 -34.82 8.72
C SER A 69 -1.24 -33.99 7.63
N VAL A 70 -1.66 -34.14 6.37
CA VAL A 70 -1.16 -33.34 5.26
C VAL A 70 -1.69 -31.92 5.34
N ASN A 71 -2.98 -31.74 5.67
CA ASN A 71 -3.59 -30.42 5.87
C ASN A 71 -2.85 -29.63 6.97
N ASP A 72 -2.57 -30.26 8.11
CA ASP A 72 -1.85 -29.61 9.22
C ASP A 72 -0.42 -29.24 8.81
N ALA A 73 0.32 -30.15 8.16
CA ALA A 73 1.66 -29.87 7.66
C ALA A 73 1.69 -28.71 6.66
N VAL A 74 0.69 -28.62 5.77
CA VAL A 74 0.57 -27.52 4.79
C VAL A 74 0.25 -26.20 5.48
N ARG A 75 -0.65 -26.20 6.47
CA ARG A 75 -0.99 -25.01 7.27
C ARG A 75 0.21 -24.47 8.04
N ASP A 76 0.94 -25.34 8.72
CA ASP A 76 2.12 -24.95 9.50
C ASP A 76 3.20 -24.38 8.58
N ALA A 77 3.49 -25.06 7.48
CA ALA A 77 4.45 -24.60 6.49
C ALA A 77 4.03 -23.26 5.86
N PHE A 78 2.74 -23.06 5.61
CA PHE A 78 2.20 -21.80 5.09
C PHE A 78 2.46 -20.65 6.07
N VAL A 79 2.15 -20.84 7.35
CA VAL A 79 2.35 -19.81 8.39
C VAL A 79 3.83 -19.49 8.56
N ILE A 80 4.71 -20.49 8.52
CA ILE A 80 6.17 -20.30 8.59
C ILE A 80 6.66 -19.52 7.37
N GLY A 81 6.26 -19.92 6.16
CA GLY A 81 6.58 -19.20 4.93
C GLY A 81 6.14 -17.74 4.98
N LEU A 82 4.93 -17.48 5.46
CA LEU A 82 4.38 -16.13 5.59
C LEU A 82 5.15 -15.30 6.62
N SER A 83 5.53 -15.93 7.74
CA SER A 83 6.35 -15.30 8.78
C SER A 83 7.72 -14.89 8.23
N HIS A 84 8.39 -15.76 7.47
CA HIS A 84 9.65 -15.41 6.80
C HIS A 84 9.48 -14.23 5.85
N ALA A 85 8.43 -14.22 5.03
CA ALA A 85 8.15 -13.10 4.13
C ALA A 85 8.02 -11.77 4.91
N PHE A 86 7.25 -11.75 5.99
CA PHE A 86 7.07 -10.54 6.80
C PHE A 86 8.34 -10.11 7.53
N ILE A 87 9.09 -11.04 8.12
CA ILE A 87 10.36 -10.73 8.78
C ILE A 87 11.35 -10.16 7.76
N GLY A 88 11.45 -10.75 6.57
CA GLY A 88 12.29 -10.24 5.49
C GLY A 88 11.87 -8.84 5.02
N GLY A 89 10.57 -8.61 4.82
CA GLY A 89 10.04 -7.29 4.48
C GLY A 89 10.32 -6.24 5.55
N ALA A 90 10.14 -6.60 6.83
CA ALA A 90 10.47 -5.74 7.96
C ALA A 90 11.97 -5.43 8.03
N ALA A 91 12.83 -6.42 7.79
CA ALA A 91 14.28 -6.23 7.76
C ALA A 91 14.71 -5.27 6.62
N ILE A 92 14.18 -5.46 5.41
CA ILE A 92 14.46 -4.56 4.27
C ILE A 92 14.01 -3.12 4.58
N THR A 93 12.81 -2.97 5.13
CA THR A 93 12.27 -1.65 5.53
C THR A 93 13.12 -1.01 6.62
N GLY A 94 13.49 -1.77 7.65
CA GLY A 94 14.35 -1.31 8.75
C GLY A 94 15.73 -0.87 8.25
N LEU A 95 16.38 -1.66 7.39
CA LEU A 95 17.66 -1.32 6.77
C LEU A 95 17.56 -0.04 5.94
N THR A 96 16.48 0.12 5.18
CA THR A 96 16.23 1.34 4.39
C THR A 96 16.10 2.57 5.29
N LEU A 97 15.36 2.46 6.40
CA LEU A 97 15.24 3.53 7.38
C LEU A 97 16.57 3.87 8.04
N ILE A 98 17.34 2.86 8.48
CA ILE A 98 18.67 3.05 9.07
C ILE A 98 19.58 3.79 8.07
N MET A 99 19.59 3.39 6.81
CA MET A 99 20.39 4.04 5.77
C MET A 99 19.98 5.50 5.59
N LEU A 100 18.68 5.82 5.57
CA LEU A 100 18.19 7.19 5.42
C LEU A 100 18.54 8.08 6.62
N VAL A 101 18.60 7.51 7.83
CA VAL A 101 18.97 8.23 9.06
C VAL A 101 20.47 8.47 9.12
N LEU A 102 21.30 7.47 8.78
CA LEU A 102 22.76 7.57 8.81
C LEU A 102 23.32 8.39 7.63
N PHE A 103 22.63 8.43 6.50
CA PHE A 103 23.04 9.15 5.28
C PHE A 103 21.96 10.14 4.81
N PRO A 104 21.73 11.25 5.54
CA PRO A 104 20.68 12.21 5.21
C PRO A 104 20.98 12.92 3.87
N ILE A 105 20.05 12.84 2.93
CA ILE A 105 20.15 13.55 1.64
C ILE A 105 19.99 15.06 1.90
N PRO A 106 20.92 15.93 1.41
CA PRO A 106 20.78 17.37 1.55
C PRO A 106 19.46 17.84 0.94
N ARG A 107 18.59 18.43 1.77
CA ARG A 107 17.32 19.00 1.30
C ARG A 107 17.65 20.14 0.33
N ARG A 108 17.53 19.90 -0.98
CA ARG A 108 17.49 20.99 -1.98
C ARG A 108 16.31 21.87 -1.58
N GLY A 109 16.61 23.04 -1.03
CA GLY A 109 15.63 24.04 -0.64
C GLY A 109 14.72 24.31 -1.82
N ARG A 110 13.47 23.84 -1.76
CA ARG A 110 12.41 24.32 -2.63
C ARG A 110 12.18 25.77 -2.24
N HIS A 111 13.01 26.68 -2.75
CA HIS A 111 12.60 28.06 -2.98
C HIS A 111 11.50 28.03 -4.04
N ARG A 112 10.32 27.57 -3.63
CA ARG A 112 9.08 27.98 -4.25
C ARG A 112 9.01 29.47 -3.90
N LYS A 113 9.66 30.32 -4.71
CA LYS A 113 9.34 31.75 -4.70
C LYS A 113 7.83 31.77 -4.79
N ALA A 114 7.16 32.20 -3.71
CA ALA A 114 5.74 32.47 -3.75
C ALA A 114 5.59 33.39 -4.96
N ARG A 115 5.04 32.85 -6.06
CA ARG A 115 4.74 33.63 -7.24
C ARG A 115 3.72 34.61 -6.70
N ARG A 116 4.17 35.82 -6.35
CA ARG A 116 3.28 36.92 -5.98
C ARG A 116 2.39 37.05 -7.20
N LEU A 117 1.19 36.52 -7.11
CA LEU A 117 0.17 36.80 -8.10
C LEU A 117 0.05 38.34 -8.07
N PRO A 118 0.14 39.02 -9.22
CA PRO A 118 -0.16 40.44 -9.24
C PRO A 118 -1.52 40.63 -8.57
N ALA A 119 -1.66 41.68 -7.75
CA ALA A 119 -2.95 42.01 -7.15
C ALA A 119 -4.00 42.01 -8.28
N PRO A 120 -5.17 41.38 -8.09
CA PRO A 120 -6.22 41.46 -9.09
C PRO A 120 -6.46 42.94 -9.40
N PRO A 121 -6.62 43.32 -10.67
CA PRO A 121 -6.85 44.72 -11.03
C PRO A 121 -8.01 45.24 -10.18
N ASN A 122 -7.80 46.36 -9.47
CA ASN A 122 -8.81 46.99 -8.62
C ASN A 122 -10.09 47.13 -9.45
N PRO A 123 -11.17 46.38 -9.15
CA PRO A 123 -12.34 46.42 -9.99
C PRO A 123 -13.16 47.63 -9.54
N SER A 124 -12.79 48.83 -9.98
CA SER A 124 -13.56 50.04 -9.67
C SER A 124 -15.00 50.02 -10.23
N TRP A 125 -15.31 49.05 -11.09
CA TRP A 125 -16.61 48.87 -11.74
C TRP A 125 -17.75 48.39 -10.82
N TRP A 126 -17.50 47.81 -9.65
CA TRP A 126 -18.57 47.37 -8.73
C TRP A 126 -18.93 48.38 -7.62
N LEU A 127 -18.07 49.39 -7.39
CA LEU A 127 -18.35 50.49 -6.45
C LEU A 127 -19.63 51.31 -6.75
N PRO A 128 -20.08 51.47 -8.01
CA PRO A 128 -21.35 52.14 -8.32
C PRO A 128 -22.58 51.29 -7.99
N LEU A 129 -22.48 49.95 -8.11
CA LEU A 129 -23.59 49.03 -7.88
C LEU A 129 -24.05 49.01 -6.42
N LEU A 130 -23.12 49.16 -5.47
CA LEU A 130 -23.44 49.24 -4.03
C LEU A 130 -24.08 50.58 -3.64
N ARG A 131 -23.81 51.65 -4.38
CA ARG A 131 -24.21 53.01 -4.01
C ARG A 131 -25.69 53.29 -4.30
N GLY A 132 -26.30 52.58 -5.24
CA GLY A 132 -27.71 52.74 -5.62
C GLY A 132 -28.72 52.08 -4.67
N GLN A 133 -28.27 51.21 -3.76
CA GLN A 133 -29.16 50.41 -2.91
C GLN A 133 -29.42 51.00 -1.51
N LEU A 134 -28.77 52.12 -1.14
CA LEU A 134 -28.84 52.68 0.22
C LEU A 134 -29.79 53.90 0.37
N THR A 135 -30.44 54.38 -0.70
CA THR A 135 -31.24 55.62 -0.66
C THR A 135 -32.76 55.44 -0.70
N LYS A 136 -33.29 54.39 -0.05
CA LYS A 136 -34.73 54.31 0.24
C LYS A 136 -34.97 53.91 1.70
N VAL A 137 -34.90 54.90 2.58
CA VAL A 137 -35.59 54.84 3.88
C VAL A 137 -36.70 55.89 3.83
N PRO A 138 -37.99 55.51 3.86
CA PRO A 138 -39.09 56.47 3.89
C PRO A 138 -39.23 57.02 5.31
N SER A 139 -39.05 58.33 5.51
CA SER A 139 -39.37 58.99 6.78
C SER A 139 -40.85 59.34 6.81
N THR A 140 -41.61 58.65 7.65
CA THR A 140 -42.98 58.99 8.05
C THR A 140 -43.03 60.36 8.72
N SER A 141 -44.06 61.11 8.34
CA SER A 141 -44.45 62.43 8.85
C SER A 141 -44.98 62.37 10.29
N ALA A 142 -44.91 63.53 10.95
CA ALA A 142 -45.75 64.03 12.05
C ALA A 142 -45.27 63.83 13.51
N ALA A 143 -44.83 64.94 14.12
CA ALA A 143 -45.33 65.39 15.43
C ALA A 143 -44.81 66.81 15.79
N ARG A 144 -45.74 67.72 16.14
CA ARG A 144 -45.60 69.09 16.71
C ARG A 144 -45.20 70.15 15.67
N GLN A 145 -45.95 71.23 15.43
CA GLN A 145 -46.95 71.96 16.23
C GLN A 145 -48.16 72.35 15.38
#